data_AF-A0A8H4A9A1-F1
#
_entry.id   AF-A0A8H4A9A1-F1
#
_cell.length_a   1.000
_cell.length_b   1.000
_cell.length_c   1.000
_cell.angle_alpha   90.00
_cell.angle_beta   90.00
_cell.angle_gamma   90.00
#
_symmetry.space_group_name_H-M   'P 1'
#
loop_
_entity.id
_entity.type
_entity.pdbx_description
1 polymer ?
#
loop_
_entity_poly.entity_id
_entity_poly.type
_entity_poly.pdbx_seq_one_letter_code
_entity_poly.pdbx_strand_id
1 'polypeptide(L)'
;MGHEVNQSTAAATARELMTQKDAIENKIKEFEQVLIAQGVGMHEPLVDSSGFPRADIDLMAVRTARARIIALRNDHKDIMSRIESALHELHAENKKNLST
;
A
#
# COMPACT_ATOMS: atom_id res chain seq x y z
N MET A 1 27.73 -25.73 -17.97
CA MET A 1 27.58 -24.69 -16.93
C MET A 1 26.19 -24.11 -17.14
N GLY A 2 25.16 -24.40 -16.35
CA GLY A 2 25.13 -24.53 -14.90
C GLY A 2 24.20 -23.42 -14.41
N HIS A 3 23.05 -23.83 -13.84
CA HIS A 3 21.93 -23.05 -13.29
C HIS A 3 20.70 -22.89 -14.20
N GLU A 4 19.91 -23.96 -14.25
CA GLU A 4 18.46 -23.87 -14.41
C GLU A 4 17.91 -23.02 -13.25
N VAL A 5 17.50 -21.79 -13.55
CA VAL A 5 16.85 -20.89 -12.60
C VAL A 5 15.43 -21.40 -12.39
N ASN A 6 15.26 -22.46 -11.60
CA ASN A 6 13.96 -22.88 -11.13
C ASN A 6 13.57 -22.00 -9.93
N GLN A 7 13.24 -20.73 -10.20
CA GLN A 7 12.48 -19.95 -9.23
C GLN A 7 11.05 -20.48 -9.29
N SER A 8 10.53 -21.04 -8.18
CA SER A 8 9.11 -21.30 -8.02
C SER A 8 8.33 -20.05 -8.45
N THR A 9 7.33 -20.23 -9.31
CA THR A 9 6.48 -19.15 -9.84
C THR A 9 5.82 -18.37 -8.69
N ALA A 10 5.52 -19.04 -7.57
CA ALA A 10 5.02 -18.41 -6.35
C ALA A 10 6.06 -17.49 -5.69
N ALA A 11 7.34 -17.88 -5.68
CA ALA A 11 8.42 -17.05 -5.14
C ALA A 11 8.63 -15.76 -5.94
N ALA A 12 8.59 -15.85 -7.27
CA ALA A 12 8.70 -14.70 -8.15
C ALA A 12 7.49 -13.76 -7.99
N THR A 13 6.28 -14.31 -7.93
CA THR A 13 5.03 -13.57 -7.71
C THR A 13 5.05 -12.84 -6.36
N ALA A 14 5.48 -13.50 -5.29
CA ALA A 14 5.57 -12.87 -3.97
C ALA A 14 6.55 -11.67 -3.96
N ARG A 15 7.71 -11.78 -4.63
CA ARG A 15 8.68 -10.67 -4.74
C ARG A 15 8.13 -9.48 -5.53
N GLU A 16 7.40 -9.75 -6.60
CA GLU A 16 6.76 -8.68 -7.39
C GLU A 16 5.71 -7.95 -6.56
N LEU A 17 4.85 -8.70 -5.85
CA LEU A 17 3.84 -8.12 -4.96
C LEU A 17 4.47 -7.31 -3.81
N MET A 18 5.60 -7.75 -3.26
CA MET A 18 6.36 -6.96 -2.26
C MET A 18 6.85 -5.64 -2.83
N THR A 19 7.36 -5.64 -4.07
CA THR A 19 7.80 -4.42 -4.76
C THR A 19 6.63 -3.46 -4.98
N GLN A 20 5.46 -3.98 -5.38
CA GLN A 20 4.24 -3.18 -5.53
C GLN A 20 3.76 -2.61 -4.19
N LYS A 21 3.82 -3.41 -3.12
CA LYS A 21 3.51 -2.97 -1.75
C LYS A 21 4.40 -1.79 -1.33
N ASP A 22 5.71 -1.89 -1.53
CA ASP A 22 6.65 -0.79 -1.21
C ASP A 22 6.35 0.48 -2.02
N ALA A 23 6.00 0.34 -3.30
CA ALA A 23 5.61 1.47 -4.14
C ALA A 23 4.33 2.16 -3.64
N ILE A 24 3.34 1.39 -3.17
CA ILE A 24 2.12 1.95 -2.56
C ILE A 24 2.45 2.67 -1.26
N GLU A 25 3.26 2.07 -0.38
CA GLU A 25 3.66 2.68 0.89
C GLU A 25 4.39 4.01 0.68
N ASN A 26 5.24 4.09 -0.35
CA ASN A 26 5.91 5.34 -0.70
C ASN A 26 4.93 6.42 -1.18
N LYS A 27 3.97 6.07 -2.04
CA LYS A 27 2.92 6.99 -2.48
C LYS A 27 2.04 7.48 -1.32
N ILE A 28 1.72 6.60 -0.37
CA ILE A 28 0.98 6.98 0.85
C ILE A 28 1.77 8.04 1.61
N LYS A 29 3.08 7.83 1.82
CA LYS A 29 3.95 8.79 2.51
C LYS A 29 4.01 10.14 1.79
N GLU A 30 4.07 10.15 0.46
CA GLU A 30 4.05 11.39 -0.33
C GLU A 30 2.77 12.20 -0.07
N PHE A 31 1.59 11.56 -0.08
CA PHE A 31 0.34 12.25 0.22
C PHE A 31 0.21 12.63 1.70
N GLU A 32 0.77 11.84 2.62
CA GLU A 32 0.82 12.19 4.05
C GLU A 32 1.69 13.44 4.28
N GLN A 33 2.77 13.64 3.50
CA GLN A 33 3.55 14.89 3.55
C GLN A 33 2.73 16.10 3.10
N VAL A 34 1.86 15.95 2.09
CA VAL A 34 0.93 17.03 1.69
C VAL A 34 0.02 17.41 2.85
N LEU A 35 -0.50 16.42 3.59
CA LEU A 35 -1.34 16.65 4.77
C LEU A 35 -0.58 17.36 5.89
N ILE A 36 0.66 16.92 6.18
CA ILE A 36 1.54 17.54 7.18
C ILE A 36 1.85 19.00 6.79
N ALA A 37 2.14 19.27 5.52
CA ALA A 37 2.43 20.62 5.03
C ALA A 37 1.23 21.57 5.19
N GLN A 38 0.00 21.05 5.14
CA GLN A 38 -1.22 21.79 5.39
C GLN A 38 -1.62 21.82 6.88
N GLY A 39 -0.86 21.17 7.76
CA GLY A 39 -1.13 21.11 9.20
C GLY A 39 -2.42 20.37 9.54
N VAL A 40 -2.87 19.45 8.68
CA VAL A 40 -4.17 18.78 8.80
C VAL A 40 -4.03 17.27 8.67
N GLY A 41 -4.55 16.51 9.63
CA GLY A 41 -4.55 15.04 9.62
C GLY A 41 -5.57 14.40 8.66
N MET A 42 -5.70 13.08 8.67
CA MET A 42 -6.68 12.34 7.83
C MET A 42 -8.15 12.56 8.26
N HIS A 43 -8.38 12.80 9.55
CA HIS A 43 -9.73 12.81 10.14
C HIS A 43 -10.13 14.17 10.72
N GLU A 44 -9.28 15.18 10.58
CA GLU A 44 -9.53 16.48 11.18
C GLU A 44 -10.59 17.29 10.41
N PRO A 45 -11.32 18.17 11.10
CA PRO A 45 -12.33 19.02 10.47
C PRO A 45 -11.72 19.95 9.41
N LEU A 46 -12.37 20.02 8.24
CA LEU A 46 -12.03 20.97 7.16
C LEU A 46 -12.82 22.27 7.25
N VAL A 47 -13.57 22.44 8.33
CA VAL A 47 -14.35 23.62 8.64
C VAL A 47 -13.83 24.28 9.91
N ASP A 48 -14.08 25.57 10.04
CA ASP A 48 -13.82 26.32 11.25
C ASP A 48 -14.91 26.10 12.31
N SER A 49 -14.79 26.78 13.46
CA SER A 49 -15.76 26.72 14.56
C SER A 49 -17.14 27.29 14.22
N SER A 50 -17.23 28.12 13.18
CA SER A 50 -18.46 28.75 12.71
C SER A 50 -19.14 27.95 11.61
N GLY A 51 -18.52 26.85 11.14
CA GLY A 51 -19.05 25.95 10.12
C GLY A 51 -18.69 26.35 8.69
N PHE A 52 -17.76 27.29 8.49
CA PHE A 52 -17.29 27.72 7.18
C PHE A 52 -16.04 26.96 6.76
N PRO A 53 -15.76 26.82 5.44
CA PRO A 53 -14.53 26.21 4.96
C PRO A 53 -13.30 26.97 5.48
N ARG A 54 -12.32 26.22 5.97
CA ARG A 54 -11.06 26.77 6.46
C ARG A 54 -10.31 27.51 5.35
N ALA A 55 -9.98 28.78 5.61
CA ALA A 55 -9.24 29.63 4.67
C ALA A 55 -7.71 29.53 4.83
N ASP A 56 -7.24 28.93 5.94
CA ASP A 56 -5.83 28.74 6.28
C ASP A 56 -5.16 27.58 5.53
N ILE A 57 -5.94 26.73 4.86
CA ILE A 57 -5.46 25.51 4.18
C ILE A 57 -5.98 25.42 2.75
N ASP A 58 -5.22 24.72 1.90
CA ASP A 58 -5.73 24.29 0.60
C ASP A 58 -6.64 23.06 0.78
N LEU A 59 -7.95 23.34 0.90
CA LEU A 59 -9.00 22.33 1.03
C LEU A 59 -9.01 21.33 -0.13
N MET A 60 -8.70 21.77 -1.35
CA MET A 60 -8.73 20.90 -2.52
C MET A 60 -7.56 19.93 -2.50
N ALA A 61 -6.36 20.39 -2.16
CA ALA A 61 -5.20 19.55 -1.97
C ALA A 61 -5.43 18.53 -0.84
N VAL A 62 -5.94 18.98 0.31
CA VAL A 62 -6.23 18.11 1.46
C VAL A 62 -7.27 17.05 1.12
N ARG A 63 -8.40 17.42 0.49
CA ARG A 63 -9.44 16.47 0.09
C ARG A 63 -8.90 15.44 -0.90
N THR A 64 -8.10 15.88 -1.87
CA THR A 64 -7.48 15.00 -2.85
C THR A 64 -6.51 14.03 -2.19
N ALA A 65 -5.62 14.52 -1.34
CA ALA A 65 -4.65 13.71 -0.62
C ALA A 65 -5.36 12.66 0.26
N ARG A 66 -6.39 13.05 1.03
CA ARG A 66 -7.17 12.10 1.84
C ARG A 66 -7.82 11.01 1.00
N ALA A 67 -8.47 11.38 -0.11
CA ALA A 67 -9.11 10.40 -0.99
C ALA A 67 -8.10 9.41 -1.59
N ARG A 68 -6.92 9.91 -2.01
CA ARG A 68 -5.84 9.08 -2.55
C ARG A 68 -5.26 8.15 -1.51
N ILE A 69 -5.02 8.63 -0.28
CA ILE A 69 -4.54 7.80 0.83
C ILE A 69 -5.53 6.67 1.13
N ILE A 70 -6.84 6.96 1.17
CA ILE A 70 -7.86 5.93 1.42
C ILE A 70 -7.84 4.87 0.34
N ALA A 71 -7.81 5.26 -0.93
CA ALA A 71 -7.74 4.33 -2.05
C ALA A 71 -6.48 3.46 -1.97
N LEU A 72 -5.31 4.08 -1.78
CA LEU A 72 -4.03 3.37 -1.68
C LEU A 72 -3.97 2.42 -0.48
N ARG A 73 -4.58 2.77 0.66
CA ARG A 73 -4.67 1.87 1.82
C ARG A 73 -5.55 0.66 1.54
N ASN A 74 -6.61 0.81 0.76
CA ASN A 74 -7.42 -0.32 0.31
C ASN A 74 -6.63 -1.23 -0.64
N ASP A 75 -5.91 -0.64 -1.60
CA ASP A 75 -5.06 -1.38 -2.54
C ASP A 75 -3.93 -2.12 -1.79
N HIS A 76 -3.31 -1.46 -0.80
CA HIS A 76 -2.28 -2.09 0.06
C HIS A 76 -2.83 -3.31 0.77
N LYS A 77 -4.04 -3.22 1.32
CA LYS A 77 -4.71 -4.36 1.98
C LYS A 77 -4.94 -5.53 1.02
N ASP A 78 -5.36 -5.26 -0.22
CA ASP A 78 -5.53 -6.29 -1.24
C ASP A 78 -4.19 -6.95 -1.60
N ILE A 79 -3.13 -6.15 -1.82
CA ILE A 79 -1.79 -6.66 -2.11
C ILE A 79 -1.27 -7.53 -0.96
N MET A 80 -1.45 -7.11 0.29
CA MET A 80 -1.05 -7.90 1.46
C MET A 80 -1.75 -9.27 1.49
N SER A 81 -3.05 -9.33 1.20
CA SER A 81 -3.79 -10.60 1.09
C SER A 81 -3.27 -11.51 -0.02
N ARG A 82 -2.83 -10.92 -1.15
CA ARG A 82 -2.24 -11.67 -2.26
C ARG A 82 -0.85 -12.20 -1.94
N ILE A 83 -0.04 -11.42 -1.21
CA ILE A 83 1.27 -11.85 -0.70
C ILE A 83 1.10 -13.05 0.23
N GLU A 84 0.18 -12.97 1.18
CA GLU A 84 -0.12 -14.07 2.11
C GLU A 84 -0.49 -15.36 1.36
N SER A 85 -1.35 -15.26 0.35
CA SER A 85 -1.76 -16.40 -0.48
C SER A 85 -0.57 -17.01 -1.25
N ALA A 86 0.25 -16.18 -1.89
CA ALA A 86 1.44 -16.64 -2.63
C ALA A 86 2.48 -17.32 -1.72
N LEU A 87 2.64 -16.84 -0.47
CA LEU A 87 3.50 -17.48 0.51
C LEU A 87 2.96 -18.84 0.97
N HIS A 88 1.66 -18.95 1.19
CA HIS A 88 1.03 -20.23 1.53
C HIS A 88 1.20 -21.28 0.42
N GLU A 89 1.03 -20.89 -0.84
CA GLU A 89 1.25 -21.76 -2.01
C GLU A 89 2.71 -22.23 -2.06
N LEU A 90 3.67 -21.32 -1.92
CA LEU A 90 5.09 -21.65 -1.89
C LEU A 90 5.45 -22.64 -0.77
N HIS A 91 4.89 -22.45 0.43
CA HIS A 91 5.11 -23.38 1.54
C HIS A 91 4.47 -24.75 1.28
N ALA A 92 3.30 -24.80 0.65
CA ALA A 92 2.63 -26.04 0.27
C ALA A 92 3.43 -26.82 -0.80
N GLU A 93 3.95 -26.14 -1.82
CA GLU A 93 4.84 -26.72 -2.84
C GLU A 93 6.08 -27.35 -2.19
N ASN A 94 6.75 -26.59 -1.31
CA ASN A 94 7.95 -27.07 -0.61
C ASN A 94 7.67 -28.30 0.26
N LYS A 95 6.51 -28.35 0.93
CA LYS A 95 6.11 -29.52 1.75
C LYS A 95 5.85 -30.76 0.89
N LYS A 96 5.24 -30.61 -0.29
CA LYS A 96 4.99 -31.71 -1.23
C LYS A 96 6.30 -32.29 -1.79
N ASN A 97 7.24 -31.40 -2.12
CA ASN A 97 8.56 -31.79 -2.64
C ASN A 97 9.44 -32.48 -1.58
N LEU A 98 9.23 -32.22 -0.29
CA LEU A 98 9.96 -32.86 0.81
C LEU A 98 9.35 -34.22 1.21
N SER A 99 8.12 -34.51 0.79
CA SER A 99 7.38 -35.74 1.12
C SER A 99 7.37 -36.77 -0.04
N THR A 100 8.09 -36.49 -1.14
CA THR A 100 8.27 -37.38 -2.30
C THR A 100 9.73 -37.81 -2.35
#